data_AF-A0A967GYB4-F1
#
_entry.id   AF-A0A967GYB4-F1
#
_cell.length_a   1.000
_cell.length_b   1.000
_cell.length_c   1.000
_cell.angle_alpha   90.00
_cell.angle_beta   90.00
_cell.angle_gamma   90.00
#
_symmetry.space_group_name_H-M   'P 1'
#
loop_
_entity.id
_entity.type
_entity.pdbx_description
1 polymer ?
#
loop_
_entity_poly.entity_id
_entity_poly.type
_entity_poly.pdbx_seq_one_letter_code
_entity_poly.pdbx_strand_id
1 'polypeptide(L)'
;MRDWEAVVDHLLESPRYGERMAQHWLDVVRYADTSGFANDWERPHAWRYRDYVIRSFNNDKRFDRFVKEQIAGEELAPDDPEGRIATGYLRMGPWEQTGMSVAAVTRQQFLDDVTNSVGETFLAQGLRCASCHDHKFDPVPTRDYYRIQAVFASTQFDEPATPFLDAETREFAERREHLERIRDLGPEQITRLDKENSFERITKKRNAYLESAFERFVPQSFSVKTGGGGKTRILEGGALSSPGGMVEPGALSATGFQVKIPTKAAGRRLALANWIADQRNPLTARVIVNRVWQWHFGSGLVAASNNFGRMGGRP
;
A
#
# COMPACT_ATOMS: atom_id res chain seq x y z
N MET A 1 5.56 -38.86 -24.76
CA MET A 1 4.90 -37.53 -24.88
C MET A 1 5.31 -36.78 -23.62
N ARG A 2 5.82 -35.54 -23.71
CA ARG A 2 6.09 -34.77 -22.47
C ARG A 2 4.76 -34.48 -21.82
N ASP A 3 4.66 -34.79 -20.53
CA ASP A 3 3.49 -34.50 -19.73
C ASP A 3 3.51 -32.99 -19.42
N TRP A 4 2.84 -32.22 -20.28
CA TRP A 4 2.80 -30.77 -20.15
C TRP A 4 1.97 -30.33 -18.94
N GLU A 5 1.00 -31.14 -18.51
CA GLU A 5 0.19 -30.87 -17.32
C GLU A 5 1.09 -30.93 -16.07
N ALA A 6 1.89 -31.99 -15.93
CA ALA A 6 2.85 -32.11 -14.83
C ALA A 6 3.87 -30.96 -14.77
N VAL A 7 4.28 -30.41 -15.93
CA VAL A 7 5.18 -29.24 -15.97
C VAL A 7 4.45 -27.98 -15.53
N VAL A 8 3.23 -27.75 -16.01
CA VAL A 8 2.42 -26.59 -15.62
C VAL A 8 2.13 -26.62 -14.12
N ASP A 9 1.68 -27.75 -13.59
CA ASP A 9 1.39 -27.92 -12.17
C ASP A 9 2.64 -27.66 -11.33
N HIS A 10 3.79 -28.22 -11.71
CA HIS A 10 5.06 -27.96 -11.02
C HIS A 10 5.44 -26.47 -10.99
N LEU A 11 5.20 -25.74 -12.09
CA LEU A 11 5.49 -24.31 -12.15
C LEU A 11 4.52 -23.49 -11.31
N LEU A 12 3.24 -23.86 -11.28
CA LEU A 12 2.20 -23.19 -10.48
C LEU A 12 2.36 -23.47 -8.97
N GLU A 13 2.80 -24.68 -8.60
CA GLU A 13 3.09 -25.06 -7.20
C GLU A 13 4.38 -24.42 -6.67
N SER A 14 5.24 -23.88 -7.53
CA SER A 14 6.49 -23.26 -7.11
C SER A 14 6.22 -21.95 -6.33
N PRO A 15 6.82 -21.75 -5.15
CA PRO A 15 6.70 -20.48 -4.42
C PRO A 15 7.16 -19.25 -5.23
N ARG A 16 8.02 -19.49 -6.24
CA ARG A 16 8.53 -18.48 -7.17
C ARG A 16 7.44 -17.88 -8.05
N TYR A 17 6.32 -18.58 -8.23
CA TYR A 17 5.15 -18.04 -8.92
C TYR A 17 4.64 -16.79 -8.21
N GLY A 18 4.40 -16.88 -6.89
CA GLY A 18 3.96 -15.75 -6.08
C GLY A 18 5.00 -14.63 -6.01
N GLU A 19 6.30 -14.94 -5.95
CA GLU A 19 7.37 -13.94 -6.03
C GLU A 19 7.30 -13.14 -7.34
N ARG A 20 7.14 -13.83 -8.47
CA ARG A 20 7.06 -13.22 -9.80
C ARG A 20 5.80 -12.36 -9.95
N MET A 21 4.64 -12.87 -9.53
CA MET A 21 3.38 -12.15 -9.63
C MET A 21 3.30 -10.98 -8.64
N ALA A 22 3.90 -11.11 -7.47
CA ALA A 22 3.96 -10.04 -6.49
C ALA A 22 4.76 -8.84 -7.01
N GLN A 23 5.86 -9.03 -7.75
CA GLN A 23 6.62 -7.91 -8.35
C GLN A 23 5.69 -6.97 -9.14
N HIS A 24 4.85 -7.55 -10.00
CA HIS A 24 3.89 -6.78 -10.77
C HIS A 24 2.91 -6.00 -9.89
N TRP A 25 2.41 -6.60 -8.81
CA TRP A 25 1.50 -5.92 -7.89
C TRP A 25 2.20 -4.83 -7.05
N LEU A 26 3.44 -5.08 -6.65
CA LEU A 26 4.24 -4.14 -5.85
C LEU A 26 4.54 -2.86 -6.63
N ASP A 27 4.72 -2.96 -7.94
CA ASP A 27 4.80 -1.80 -8.84
C ASP A 27 3.49 -0.99 -8.84
N VAL A 28 2.33 -1.67 -8.87
CA VAL A 28 1.01 -1.00 -8.85
C VAL A 28 0.83 -0.15 -7.61
N VAL A 29 1.18 -0.72 -6.46
CA VAL A 29 0.96 -0.07 -5.16
C VAL A 29 2.09 0.87 -4.77
N ARG A 30 3.12 1.00 -5.62
CA ARG A 30 4.29 1.87 -5.38
C ARG A 30 5.07 1.45 -4.14
N TYR A 31 5.26 0.14 -3.97
CA TYR A 31 5.98 -0.40 -2.83
C TYR A 31 7.41 0.12 -2.78
N ALA A 32 7.84 0.55 -1.59
CA ALA A 32 9.22 0.91 -1.30
C ALA A 32 9.56 0.56 0.15
N ASP A 33 10.80 0.12 0.38
CA ASP A 33 11.35 -0.09 1.72
C ASP A 33 11.73 1.23 2.42
N THR A 34 11.56 2.38 1.76
CA THR A 34 11.88 3.72 2.25
C THR A 34 10.76 4.73 1.95
N SER A 35 10.90 5.98 2.41
CA SER A 35 9.81 6.97 2.46
C SER A 35 9.72 7.91 1.25
N GLY A 36 10.72 7.94 0.36
CA GLY A 36 10.68 8.58 -0.96
C GLY A 36 10.82 10.11 -0.99
N PHE A 37 11.22 10.75 0.11
CA PHE A 37 11.43 12.21 0.24
C PHE A 37 12.86 12.55 0.66
N ALA A 38 13.13 13.77 1.15
CA ALA A 38 14.47 14.30 1.37
C ALA A 38 15.28 13.49 2.40
N ASN A 39 14.67 13.02 3.49
CA ASN A 39 15.37 12.18 4.47
C ASN A 39 15.33 10.69 4.09
N ASP A 40 14.41 10.31 3.19
CA ASP A 40 14.19 8.95 2.71
C ASP A 40 14.29 7.85 3.79
N TRP A 41 13.60 8.06 4.93
CA TRP A 41 13.66 7.14 6.06
C TRP A 41 13.27 5.72 5.68
N GLU A 42 14.01 4.74 6.21
CA GLU A 42 13.68 3.33 6.07
C GLU A 42 12.31 3.01 6.70
N ARG A 43 11.66 1.97 6.18
CA ARG A 43 10.40 1.42 6.67
C ARG A 43 10.66 -0.02 7.14
N PRO A 44 11.10 -0.22 8.40
CA PRO A 44 11.60 -1.50 8.89
C PRO A 44 10.61 -2.66 8.79
N HIS A 45 9.31 -2.36 8.74
CA HIS A 45 8.23 -3.35 8.69
C HIS A 45 7.48 -3.41 7.35
N ALA A 46 7.88 -2.63 6.33
CA ALA A 46 7.20 -2.63 5.03
C ALA A 46 7.32 -3.98 4.30
N TRP A 47 8.44 -4.68 4.47
CA TRP A 47 8.67 -6.01 3.87
C TRP A 47 7.57 -7.03 4.19
N ARG A 48 6.87 -6.90 5.33
CA ARG A 48 5.75 -7.78 5.67
C ARG A 48 4.61 -7.67 4.67
N TYR A 49 4.36 -6.47 4.15
CA TYR A 49 3.36 -6.25 3.11
C TYR A 49 3.78 -6.93 1.79
N ARG A 50 5.05 -6.83 1.41
CA ARG A 50 5.60 -7.55 0.23
C ARG A 50 5.34 -9.04 0.36
N ASP A 51 5.66 -9.63 1.50
CA ASP A 51 5.54 -11.07 1.71
C ASP A 51 4.05 -11.49 1.82
N TYR A 52 3.19 -10.63 2.36
CA TYR A 52 1.74 -10.82 2.31
C TYR A 52 1.21 -10.89 0.87
N VAL A 53 1.73 -10.05 -0.04
CA VAL A 53 1.34 -10.11 -1.46
C VAL A 53 1.82 -11.42 -2.09
N ILE A 54 3.07 -11.85 -1.83
CA ILE A 54 3.61 -13.13 -2.30
C ILE A 54 2.75 -14.30 -1.84
N ARG A 55 2.44 -14.36 -0.54
CA ARG A 55 1.57 -15.39 0.04
C ARG A 55 0.16 -15.35 -0.54
N SER A 56 -0.38 -14.16 -0.79
CA SER A 56 -1.71 -14.02 -1.40
C SER A 56 -1.78 -14.65 -2.80
N PHE A 57 -0.74 -14.50 -3.61
CA PHE A 57 -0.66 -15.20 -4.90
C PHE A 57 -0.44 -16.71 -4.76
N ASN A 58 0.48 -17.14 -3.91
CA ASN A 58 0.78 -18.57 -3.71
C ASN A 58 -0.39 -19.36 -3.12
N ASN A 59 -1.24 -18.72 -2.32
CA ASN A 59 -2.41 -19.36 -1.70
C ASN A 59 -3.69 -19.19 -2.53
N ASP A 60 -3.60 -18.71 -3.78
CA ASP A 60 -4.74 -18.40 -4.66
C ASP A 60 -5.83 -17.58 -3.94
N LYS A 61 -5.40 -16.51 -3.26
CA LYS A 61 -6.32 -15.67 -2.48
C LYS A 61 -7.31 -15.00 -3.43
N ARG A 62 -8.60 -15.24 -3.17
CA ARG A 62 -9.70 -14.58 -3.89
C ARG A 62 -9.48 -13.07 -3.99
N PHE A 63 -9.53 -12.55 -5.21
CA PHE A 63 -9.24 -11.13 -5.47
C PHE A 63 -10.14 -10.18 -4.67
N ASP A 64 -11.43 -10.51 -4.50
CA ASP A 64 -12.35 -9.69 -3.72
C ASP A 64 -11.95 -9.59 -2.23
N ARG A 65 -11.39 -10.67 -1.68
CA ARG A 65 -10.84 -10.69 -0.32
C ARG A 65 -9.55 -9.88 -0.24
N PHE A 66 -8.65 -10.06 -1.20
CA PHE A 66 -7.39 -9.32 -1.29
C PHE A 66 -7.60 -7.80 -1.37
N VAL A 67 -8.56 -7.33 -2.17
CA VAL A 67 -8.95 -5.91 -2.23
C VAL A 67 -9.45 -5.40 -0.88
N LYS A 68 -10.31 -6.18 -0.20
CA LYS A 68 -10.88 -5.78 1.10
C LYS A 68 -9.80 -5.69 2.18
N GLU A 69 -8.88 -6.64 2.22
CA GLU A 69 -7.77 -6.67 3.18
C GLU A 69 -6.85 -5.45 3.03
N GLN A 70 -6.59 -4.99 1.80
CA GLN A 70 -5.72 -3.83 1.58
C GLN A 70 -6.31 -2.50 2.06
N ILE A 71 -7.63 -2.34 2.01
CA ILE A 71 -8.29 -1.09 2.40
C ILE A 71 -8.71 -1.13 3.87
N ALA A 72 -9.14 -2.29 4.36
CA ALA A 72 -9.80 -2.43 5.65
C ALA A 72 -9.49 -3.76 6.35
N GLY A 73 -8.31 -4.36 6.12
CA GLY A 73 -7.95 -5.66 6.66
C GLY A 73 -8.03 -5.77 8.19
N GLU A 74 -7.58 -4.75 8.93
CA GLU A 74 -7.73 -4.74 10.38
C GLU A 74 -9.19 -4.62 10.84
N GLU A 75 -10.06 -3.96 10.06
CA GLU A 75 -11.49 -3.81 10.36
C GLU A 75 -12.25 -5.10 10.01
N LEU A 76 -11.76 -5.83 8.99
CA LEU A 76 -12.35 -7.06 8.46
C LEU A 76 -12.00 -8.29 9.29
N ALA A 77 -10.76 -8.37 9.79
CA ALA A 77 -10.26 -9.47 10.61
C ALA A 77 -9.28 -8.93 11.67
N PRO A 78 -9.78 -8.37 12.78
CA PRO A 78 -8.95 -7.69 13.80
C PRO A 78 -7.90 -8.59 14.46
N ASP A 79 -8.21 -9.88 14.55
CA ASP A 79 -7.38 -10.90 15.19
C ASP A 79 -6.39 -11.56 14.23
N ASP A 80 -6.50 -11.29 12.93
CA ASP A 80 -5.61 -11.83 11.90
C ASP A 80 -4.44 -10.86 11.65
N PRO A 81 -3.18 -11.27 11.92
CA PRO A 81 -2.00 -10.48 11.60
C PRO A 81 -1.94 -10.06 10.14
N GLU A 82 -2.39 -10.91 9.20
CA GLU A 82 -2.37 -10.58 7.77
C GLU A 82 -3.28 -9.41 7.44
N GLY A 83 -4.43 -9.28 8.11
CA GLY A 83 -5.33 -8.14 7.94
C GLY A 83 -4.65 -6.81 8.30
N ARG A 84 -3.86 -6.78 9.38
CA ARG A 84 -3.10 -5.59 9.78
C ARG A 84 -1.99 -5.28 8.79
N ILE A 85 -1.24 -6.29 8.37
CA ILE A 85 -0.15 -6.18 7.39
C ILE A 85 -0.66 -5.65 6.04
N ALA A 86 -1.79 -6.17 5.56
CA ALA A 86 -2.39 -5.80 4.28
C ALA A 86 -2.72 -4.30 4.18
N THR A 87 -3.18 -3.70 5.27
CA THR A 87 -3.51 -2.26 5.30
C THR A 87 -2.29 -1.33 5.21
N GLY A 88 -1.07 -1.88 5.27
CA GLY A 88 0.15 -1.17 4.91
C GLY A 88 0.10 -0.57 3.51
N TYR A 89 -0.71 -1.13 2.61
CA TYR A 89 -1.06 -0.55 1.31
C TYR A 89 -1.37 0.95 1.38
N LEU A 90 -2.15 1.38 2.38
CA LEU A 90 -2.59 2.77 2.52
C LEU A 90 -1.45 3.73 2.91
N ARG A 91 -0.25 3.21 3.18
CA ARG A 91 0.96 3.96 3.53
C ARG A 91 2.06 3.87 2.47
N MET A 92 1.81 3.23 1.33
CA MET A 92 2.87 2.97 0.33
C MET A 92 3.34 4.24 -0.39
N GLY A 93 2.47 5.26 -0.49
CA GLY A 93 2.85 6.56 -1.04
C GLY A 93 3.99 7.25 -0.27
N PRO A 94 4.70 8.18 -0.91
CA PRO A 94 5.75 8.94 -0.25
C PRO A 94 5.14 9.80 0.85
N TRP A 95 5.78 9.85 2.03
CA TRP A 95 5.30 10.67 3.14
C TRP A 95 6.46 11.11 4.04
N GLU A 96 6.45 12.39 4.42
CA GLU A 96 7.45 12.96 5.32
C GLU A 96 6.84 14.14 6.12
N GLN A 97 6.95 14.08 7.45
CA GLN A 97 6.65 15.19 8.35
C GLN A 97 7.94 15.63 9.04
N THR A 98 8.41 16.84 8.73
CA THR A 98 9.60 17.44 9.36
C THR A 98 9.20 18.52 10.37
N GLY A 99 10.14 19.02 11.17
CA GLY A 99 9.90 20.15 12.07
C GLY A 99 9.52 21.45 11.36
N MET A 100 9.81 21.58 10.05
CA MET A 100 9.41 22.73 9.23
C MET A 100 8.07 22.52 8.51
N SER A 101 7.51 21.30 8.54
CA SER A 101 6.29 20.96 7.83
C SER A 101 5.05 21.42 8.60
N VAL A 102 4.11 22.07 7.91
CA VAL A 102 2.79 22.39 8.49
C VAL A 102 1.95 21.12 8.51
N ALA A 103 1.59 20.63 9.71
CA ALA A 103 0.90 19.35 9.89
C ALA A 103 -0.43 19.22 9.11
N ALA A 104 -1.16 20.32 8.93
CA ALA A 104 -2.37 20.33 8.12
C ALA A 104 -2.08 20.09 6.63
N VAL A 105 -0.97 20.61 6.10
CA VAL A 105 -0.55 20.45 4.70
C VAL A 105 -0.13 19.02 4.43
N THR A 106 0.73 18.45 5.27
CA THR A 106 1.18 17.06 5.13
C THR A 106 0.06 16.06 5.36
N ARG A 107 -0.90 16.37 6.25
CA ARG A 107 -2.12 15.58 6.39
C ARG A 107 -2.95 15.59 5.10
N GLN A 108 -3.11 16.75 4.46
CA GLN A 108 -3.84 16.83 3.20
C GLN A 108 -3.12 16.09 2.07
N GLN A 109 -1.79 16.20 2.00
CA GLN A 109 -0.98 15.43 1.03
C GLN A 109 -1.19 13.92 1.19
N PHE A 110 -1.21 13.41 2.42
CA PHE A 110 -1.55 12.01 2.69
C PHE A 110 -2.96 11.66 2.19
N LEU A 111 -3.96 12.48 2.52
CA LEU A 111 -5.34 12.25 2.14
C LEU A 111 -5.54 12.27 0.62
N ASP A 112 -4.84 13.16 -0.09
CA ASP A 112 -4.85 13.23 -1.54
C ASP A 112 -4.17 12.00 -2.16
N ASP A 113 -3.02 11.59 -1.63
CA ASP A 113 -2.29 10.41 -2.11
C ASP A 113 -3.11 9.13 -1.94
N VAL A 114 -3.62 8.84 -0.74
CA VAL A 114 -4.37 7.60 -0.49
C VAL A 114 -5.67 7.54 -1.31
N THR A 115 -6.35 8.69 -1.48
CA THR A 115 -7.56 8.79 -2.30
C THR A 115 -7.24 8.48 -3.77
N ASN A 116 -6.18 9.08 -4.31
CA ASN A 116 -5.76 8.83 -5.69
C ASN A 116 -5.26 7.40 -5.88
N SER A 117 -4.45 6.89 -4.94
CA SER A 117 -3.89 5.53 -4.97
C SER A 117 -4.99 4.47 -5.07
N VAL A 118 -6.02 4.57 -4.23
CA VAL A 118 -7.18 3.66 -4.25
C VAL A 118 -7.95 3.79 -5.57
N GLY A 119 -8.13 5.02 -6.06
CA GLY A 119 -8.78 5.29 -7.35
C GLY A 119 -8.05 4.64 -8.53
N GLU A 120 -6.73 4.80 -8.62
CA GLU A 120 -5.93 4.24 -9.71
C GLU A 120 -5.76 2.71 -9.59
N THR A 121 -5.53 2.22 -8.38
CA THR A 121 -5.25 0.79 -8.13
C THR A 121 -6.45 -0.07 -8.43
N PHE A 122 -7.64 0.33 -7.95
CA PHE A 122 -8.83 -0.52 -7.99
C PHE A 122 -9.91 -0.04 -8.96
N LEU A 123 -9.92 1.25 -9.36
CA LEU A 123 -10.98 1.81 -10.21
C LEU A 123 -10.46 2.29 -11.57
N ALA A 124 -9.14 2.31 -11.78
CA ALA A 124 -8.46 2.95 -12.91
C ALA A 124 -8.99 4.36 -13.18
N GLN A 125 -9.09 5.13 -12.10
CA GLN A 125 -9.49 6.54 -12.13
C GLN A 125 -8.44 7.39 -11.43
N GLY A 126 -7.82 8.31 -12.19
CA GLY A 126 -6.92 9.34 -11.66
C GLY A 126 -7.73 10.43 -10.95
N LEU A 127 -8.10 10.18 -9.69
CA LEU A 127 -8.98 11.06 -8.93
C LEU A 127 -8.33 12.41 -8.58
N ARG A 128 -7.00 12.54 -8.66
CA ARG A 128 -6.26 13.76 -8.30
C ARG A 128 -6.73 15.01 -9.04
N CYS A 129 -7.13 14.93 -10.30
CA CYS A 129 -7.64 16.12 -11.01
C CYS A 129 -8.95 16.64 -10.41
N ALA A 130 -9.74 15.76 -9.79
CA ALA A 130 -11.01 16.11 -9.16
C ALA A 130 -10.86 16.80 -7.80
N SER A 131 -9.63 17.01 -7.29
CA SER A 131 -9.41 17.73 -6.03
C SER A 131 -9.69 19.23 -6.14
N CYS A 132 -9.50 19.81 -7.33
CA CYS A 132 -9.61 21.25 -7.54
C CYS A 132 -10.87 21.66 -8.32
N HIS A 133 -11.30 20.83 -9.27
CA HIS A 133 -12.45 21.08 -10.14
C HIS A 133 -13.05 19.76 -10.62
N ASP A 134 -14.27 19.77 -11.15
CA ASP A 134 -14.89 18.54 -11.68
C ASP A 134 -14.01 17.95 -12.78
N HIS A 135 -13.81 16.63 -12.75
CA HIS A 135 -12.87 15.99 -13.65
C HIS A 135 -13.18 16.34 -15.11
N LYS A 136 -12.16 16.77 -15.84
CA LYS A 136 -12.33 17.44 -17.14
C LYS A 136 -13.03 16.57 -18.19
N PHE A 137 -12.80 15.26 -18.17
CA PHE A 137 -13.23 14.35 -19.24
C PHE A 137 -14.11 13.20 -18.78
N ASP A 138 -14.12 12.93 -17.48
CA ASP A 138 -14.78 11.78 -16.88
C ASP A 138 -15.84 12.29 -15.90
N PRO A 139 -16.95 11.57 -15.71
CA PRO A 139 -18.06 12.02 -14.86
C PRO A 139 -17.72 11.86 -13.37
N VAL A 140 -16.65 12.50 -12.92
CA VAL A 140 -16.20 12.50 -11.52
C VAL A 140 -16.28 13.93 -11.00
N PRO A 141 -17.40 14.30 -10.33
CA PRO A 141 -17.52 15.58 -9.67
C PRO A 141 -16.48 15.74 -8.57
N THR A 142 -16.06 16.97 -8.32
CA THR A 142 -15.21 17.36 -7.18
C THR A 142 -15.78 16.82 -5.87
N ARG A 143 -17.12 16.84 -5.74
CA ARG A 143 -17.80 16.29 -4.57
C ARG A 143 -17.48 14.81 -4.35
N ASP A 144 -17.43 13.99 -5.38
CA ASP A 144 -17.16 12.56 -5.25
C ASP A 144 -15.72 12.28 -4.79
N TYR A 145 -14.77 13.09 -5.25
CA TYR A 145 -13.40 13.06 -4.73
C TYR A 145 -13.37 13.24 -3.22
N TYR A 146 -13.99 14.31 -2.71
CA TYR A 146 -14.01 14.58 -1.27
C TYR A 146 -14.88 13.58 -0.49
N ARG A 147 -15.89 12.95 -1.11
CA ARG A 147 -16.65 11.84 -0.52
C ARG A 147 -15.77 10.61 -0.28
N ILE A 148 -14.91 10.26 -1.24
CA ILE A 148 -13.94 9.17 -1.06
C ILE A 148 -12.86 9.58 -0.06
N GLN A 149 -12.32 10.80 -0.16
CA GLN A 149 -11.34 11.30 0.80
C GLN A 149 -11.87 11.27 2.25
N ALA A 150 -13.16 11.57 2.44
CA ALA A 150 -13.82 11.49 3.75
C ALA A 150 -13.85 10.07 4.34
N VAL A 151 -13.74 9.01 3.53
CA VAL A 151 -13.53 7.63 4.01
C VAL A 151 -12.20 7.52 4.75
N PHE A 152 -11.14 8.10 4.21
CA PHE A 152 -9.77 8.04 4.75
C PHE A 152 -9.44 9.16 5.75
N ALA A 153 -10.34 10.12 5.94
CA ALA A 153 -10.14 11.24 6.86
C ALA A 153 -9.85 10.80 8.31
N SER A 154 -10.33 9.61 8.72
CA SER A 154 -10.07 9.00 10.03
C SER A 154 -8.94 7.95 10.01
N THR A 155 -8.21 7.78 8.92
CA THR A 155 -7.08 6.84 8.84
C THR A 155 -5.84 7.48 9.42
N GLN A 156 -5.23 6.85 10.41
CA GLN A 156 -3.95 7.26 11.02
C GLN A 156 -2.91 6.19 10.80
N PHE A 157 -1.65 6.60 10.71
CA PHE A 157 -0.54 5.66 10.68
C PHE A 157 -0.41 4.97 12.03
N ASP A 158 -0.07 3.68 11.98
CA ASP A 158 0.10 2.87 13.17
C ASP A 158 1.14 1.79 12.94
N GLU A 159 1.83 1.39 14.01
CA GLU A 159 2.80 0.30 13.97
C GLU A 159 2.51 -0.69 15.10
N PRO A 160 1.34 -1.34 15.06
CA PRO A 160 0.87 -2.15 16.16
C PRO A 160 1.75 -3.39 16.32
N ALA A 161 1.92 -3.82 17.57
CA ALA A 161 2.48 -5.13 17.87
C ALA A 161 1.67 -6.20 17.10
N THR A 162 2.36 -6.92 16.22
CA THR A 162 1.79 -7.86 15.27
C THR A 162 2.71 -9.08 15.25
N PRO A 163 2.30 -10.20 15.87
CA PRO A 163 3.11 -11.41 15.96
C PRO A 163 3.66 -11.83 14.59
N PHE A 164 4.84 -12.45 14.59
CA PHE A 164 5.36 -13.08 13.39
C PHE A 164 4.53 -14.30 13.02
N LEU A 165 4.39 -14.53 11.72
CA LEU A 165 3.83 -15.75 11.18
C LEU A 165 4.87 -16.88 11.31
N ASP A 166 4.40 -18.13 11.33
CA ASP A 166 5.28 -19.30 11.42
C ASP A 166 6.33 -19.33 10.30
N ALA A 167 5.96 -18.90 9.10
CA ALA A 167 6.86 -18.79 7.94
C ALA A 167 7.96 -17.75 8.15
N GLU A 168 7.64 -16.59 8.75
CA GLU A 168 8.60 -15.51 9.00
C GLU A 168 9.63 -15.93 10.06
N THR A 169 9.19 -16.65 11.09
CA THR A 169 10.02 -17.05 12.24
C THR A 169 11.25 -17.89 11.85
N ARG A 170 11.14 -18.74 10.81
CA ARG A 170 12.25 -19.60 10.36
C ARG A 170 13.37 -18.79 9.69
N GLU A 171 13.02 -17.87 8.79
CA GLU A 171 13.99 -17.01 8.11
C GLU A 171 14.72 -16.08 9.10
N PHE A 172 14.02 -15.66 10.15
CA PHE A 172 14.59 -14.77 11.14
C PHE A 172 15.68 -15.39 12.01
N ALA A 173 15.62 -16.69 12.32
CA ALA A 173 16.60 -17.32 13.20
C ALA A 173 18.02 -17.21 12.60
N GLU A 174 18.19 -17.59 11.33
CA GLU A 174 19.48 -17.56 10.64
C GLU A 174 19.98 -16.12 10.44
N ARG A 175 19.08 -15.21 10.04
CA ARG A 175 19.42 -13.82 9.78
C ARG A 175 19.79 -13.06 11.05
N ARG A 176 19.10 -13.34 12.16
CA ARG A 176 19.42 -12.75 13.46
C ARG A 176 20.78 -13.21 13.94
N GLU A 177 21.08 -14.50 13.86
CA GLU A 177 22.40 -15.04 14.23
C GLU A 177 23.51 -14.39 13.37
N HIS A 178 23.26 -14.17 12.08
CA HIS A 178 24.20 -13.46 11.22
C HIS A 178 24.46 -12.02 11.69
N LEU A 179 23.42 -11.26 12.05
CA LEU A 179 23.58 -9.89 12.54
C LEU A 179 24.25 -9.84 13.91
N GLU A 180 23.95 -10.78 14.80
CA GLU A 180 24.64 -10.93 16.09
C GLU A 180 26.14 -11.19 15.87
N ARG A 181 26.52 -12.05 14.90
CA ARG A 181 27.93 -12.24 14.51
C ARG A 181 28.60 -10.96 14.00
N ILE A 182 27.89 -10.14 13.21
CA ILE A 182 28.41 -8.85 12.74
C ILE A 182 28.61 -7.88 13.92
N ARG A 183 27.64 -7.82 14.84
CA ARG A 183 27.71 -6.98 16.06
C ARG A 183 28.93 -7.33 16.90
N ASP A 184 29.23 -8.61 17.01
CA ASP A 184 30.28 -9.12 17.90
C ASP A 184 31.69 -9.10 17.25
N LEU A 185 31.83 -8.57 16.02
CA LEU A 185 33.13 -8.37 15.38
C LEU A 185 34.03 -7.42 16.21
N GLY A 186 35.24 -7.88 16.51
CA GLY A 186 36.26 -7.12 17.24
C GLY A 186 37.13 -6.21 16.37
N PRO A 187 37.99 -5.38 16.99
CA PRO A 187 38.83 -4.40 16.28
C PRO A 187 39.75 -5.00 15.22
N GLU A 188 40.38 -6.13 15.51
CA GLU A 188 41.29 -6.80 14.58
C GLU A 188 40.55 -7.31 13.33
N GLN A 189 39.35 -7.87 13.52
CA GLN A 189 38.53 -8.39 12.43
C GLN A 189 38.02 -7.26 11.53
N ILE A 190 37.56 -6.16 12.11
CA ILE A 190 37.09 -4.98 11.38
C ILE A 190 38.23 -4.35 10.58
N THR A 191 39.39 -4.14 11.21
CA THR A 191 40.57 -3.55 10.54
C THR A 191 41.10 -4.43 9.41
N ARG A 192 40.93 -5.75 9.51
CA ARG A 192 41.28 -6.69 8.43
C ARG A 192 40.36 -6.57 7.22
N LEU A 193 39.08 -6.30 7.42
CA LEU A 193 38.05 -6.22 6.37
C LEU A 193 38.12 -4.91 5.59
N ASP A 194 38.47 -3.81 6.25
CA ASP A 194 38.61 -2.49 5.62
C ASP A 194 39.83 -1.78 6.20
N LYS A 195 40.93 -1.84 5.44
CA LYS A 195 42.23 -1.24 5.79
C LYS A 195 42.29 0.26 5.49
N GLU A 196 41.32 0.79 4.76
CA GLU A 196 41.33 2.16 4.24
C GLU A 196 40.60 3.12 5.19
N ASN A 197 39.64 2.63 5.98
CA ASN A 197 38.89 3.42 6.95
C ASN A 197 39.32 3.16 8.39
N SER A 198 39.15 4.16 9.26
CA SER A 198 39.41 3.99 10.68
C SER A 198 38.40 3.02 11.31
N PHE A 199 38.87 2.23 12.28
CA PHE A 199 38.02 1.32 13.06
C PHE A 199 36.77 2.04 13.62
N GLU A 200 36.94 3.26 14.12
CA GLU A 200 35.85 4.09 14.65
C GLU A 200 34.79 4.40 13.58
N ARG A 201 35.22 4.80 12.37
CA ARG A 201 34.30 5.10 11.26
C ARG A 201 33.51 3.87 10.82
N ILE A 202 34.17 2.72 10.72
CA ILE A 202 33.52 1.46 10.33
C ILE A 202 32.55 1.01 11.43
N THR A 203 32.97 1.08 12.69
CA THR A 203 32.12 0.73 13.84
C THR A 203 30.88 1.60 13.89
N LYS A 204 30.99 2.91 13.64
CA LYS A 204 29.83 3.81 13.57
C LYS A 204 28.85 3.40 12.47
N LYS A 205 29.33 3.12 11.25
CA LYS A 205 28.48 2.67 10.13
C LYS A 205 27.84 1.30 10.42
N ARG A 206 28.60 0.37 10.96
CA ARG A 206 28.14 -0.96 11.36
C ARG A 206 27.01 -0.85 12.38
N ASN A 207 27.20 -0.05 13.43
CA ASN A 207 26.20 0.10 14.47
C ASN A 207 24.90 0.73 13.94
N ALA A 208 25.00 1.73 13.05
CA ALA A 208 23.83 2.31 12.39
C ALA A 208 23.10 1.28 11.50
N TYR A 209 23.83 0.46 10.73
CA TYR A 209 23.25 -0.65 9.97
C TYR A 209 22.57 -1.68 10.88
N LEU A 210 23.23 -2.08 11.96
CA LEU A 210 22.71 -3.08 12.89
C LEU A 210 21.45 -2.58 13.59
N GLU A 211 21.40 -1.32 13.99
CA GLU A 211 20.22 -0.70 14.59
C GLU A 211 18.99 -0.85 13.68
N SER A 212 19.08 -0.38 12.43
CA SER A 212 18.00 -0.53 11.45
C SER A 212 17.71 -2.01 11.11
N ALA A 213 18.75 -2.84 11.01
CA ALA A 213 18.58 -4.26 10.71
C ALA A 213 17.83 -5.00 11.84
N PHE A 214 18.11 -4.67 13.10
CA PHE A 214 17.44 -5.26 14.26
C PHE A 214 15.99 -4.78 14.40
N GLU A 215 15.65 -3.57 13.94
CA GLU A 215 14.25 -3.11 13.92
C GLU A 215 13.34 -4.05 13.13
N ARG A 216 13.83 -4.69 12.07
CA ARG A 216 13.05 -5.68 11.29
C ARG A 216 12.60 -6.90 12.10
N PHE A 217 13.28 -7.20 13.22
CA PHE A 217 12.97 -8.33 14.11
C PHE A 217 12.02 -7.94 15.25
N VAL A 218 11.58 -6.69 15.30
CA VAL A 218 10.49 -6.29 16.20
C VAL A 218 9.17 -6.75 15.57
N PRO A 219 8.32 -7.50 16.30
CA PRO A 219 7.07 -8.03 15.77
C PRO A 219 6.03 -6.90 15.67
N GLN A 220 6.19 -6.05 14.66
CA GLN A 220 5.29 -4.95 14.32
C GLN A 220 4.88 -5.05 12.86
N SER A 221 3.82 -4.32 12.49
CA SER A 221 3.39 -4.20 11.10
C SER A 221 3.34 -2.73 10.68
N PHE A 222 3.79 -2.46 9.46
CA PHE A 222 3.60 -1.15 8.84
C PHE A 222 2.13 -1.02 8.43
N SER A 223 1.31 -0.43 9.30
CA SER A 223 -0.16 -0.52 9.21
C SER A 223 -0.84 0.83 9.44
N VAL A 224 -2.17 0.82 9.49
CA VAL A 224 -2.99 1.99 9.83
C VAL A 224 -4.06 1.60 10.84
N LYS A 225 -4.57 2.60 11.55
CA LYS A 225 -5.73 2.45 12.44
C LYS A 225 -6.80 3.49 12.14
N THR A 226 -8.01 3.19 12.57
CA THR A 226 -9.07 4.19 12.64
C THR A 226 -8.86 5.06 13.88
N GLY A 227 -8.56 6.35 13.67
CA GLY A 227 -8.28 7.31 14.74
C GLY A 227 -8.48 8.76 14.30
N GLY A 228 -8.99 9.59 15.20
CA GLY A 228 -9.38 10.97 14.88
C GLY A 228 -10.44 11.01 13.76
N GLY A 229 -10.35 12.03 12.90
CA GLY A 229 -11.25 12.19 11.75
C GLY A 229 -12.25 13.32 11.95
N GLY A 230 -11.84 14.52 11.51
CA GLY A 230 -12.72 15.67 11.43
C GLY A 230 -13.75 15.54 10.31
N LYS A 231 -14.73 16.44 10.31
CA LYS A 231 -15.64 16.59 9.18
C LYS A 231 -14.82 17.01 7.94
N THR A 232 -14.98 16.31 6.83
CA THR A 232 -14.32 16.66 5.57
C THR A 232 -15.09 17.78 4.90
N ARG A 233 -14.35 18.75 4.33
CA ARG A 233 -14.90 19.81 3.51
C ARG A 233 -14.34 19.70 2.10
N ILE A 234 -15.12 20.12 1.12
CA ILE A 234 -14.64 20.36 -0.22
C ILE A 234 -13.67 21.54 -0.15
N LEU A 235 -12.45 21.41 -0.65
CA LEU A 235 -11.51 22.54 -0.74
C LEU A 235 -11.67 23.19 -2.11
N GLU A 236 -12.05 24.47 -2.12
CA GLU A 236 -12.24 25.21 -3.36
C GLU A 236 -10.90 25.39 -4.07
N GLY A 237 -10.81 24.96 -5.33
CA GLY A 237 -9.55 24.93 -6.07
C GLY A 237 -8.49 24.00 -5.47
N GLY A 238 -8.85 23.11 -4.53
CA GLY A 238 -7.93 22.23 -3.82
C GLY A 238 -7.12 22.92 -2.71
N ALA A 239 -7.46 24.16 -2.34
CA ALA A 239 -6.69 24.94 -1.38
C ALA A 239 -7.19 24.75 0.06
N LEU A 240 -6.30 24.35 0.98
CA LEU A 240 -6.61 24.23 2.41
C LEU A 240 -7.10 25.54 3.05
N SER A 241 -6.67 26.68 2.51
CA SER A 241 -7.10 28.01 2.95
C SER A 241 -8.53 28.36 2.53
N SER A 242 -9.15 27.58 1.63
CA SER A 242 -10.47 27.86 1.05
C SER A 242 -11.45 26.70 1.30
N PRO A 243 -11.82 26.44 2.57
CA PRO A 243 -12.73 25.35 2.90
C PRO A 243 -14.17 25.70 2.51
N GLY A 244 -14.74 24.91 1.60
CA GLY A 244 -16.14 25.01 1.19
C GLY A 244 -17.09 24.15 2.05
N GLY A 245 -18.10 23.61 1.37
CA GLY A 245 -19.17 22.82 1.98
C GLY A 245 -18.70 21.51 2.62
N MET A 246 -19.40 21.09 3.68
CA MET A 246 -19.19 19.78 4.30
C MET A 246 -19.58 18.65 3.36
N VAL A 247 -18.89 17.52 3.47
CA VAL A 247 -19.22 16.32 2.71
C VAL A 247 -19.23 15.10 3.63
N GLU A 248 -20.16 14.18 3.36
CA GLU A 248 -20.22 12.89 4.00
C GLU A 248 -19.42 11.84 3.20
N PRO A 249 -18.85 10.82 3.87
CA PRO A 249 -18.21 9.70 3.20
C PRO A 249 -19.08 9.06 2.11
N GLY A 250 -18.46 8.65 1.01
CA GLY A 250 -19.15 8.02 -0.11
C GLY A 250 -18.20 7.47 -1.17
N ALA A 251 -18.78 7.01 -2.27
CA ALA A 251 -18.07 6.47 -3.44
C ALA A 251 -18.42 7.26 -4.71
N LEU A 252 -17.91 6.82 -5.86
CA LEU A 252 -18.18 7.44 -7.16
C LEU A 252 -19.66 7.32 -7.55
N SER A 253 -20.31 8.46 -7.78
CA SER A 253 -21.71 8.57 -8.17
C SER A 253 -21.98 8.01 -9.57
N ALA A 254 -21.03 8.18 -10.49
CA ALA A 254 -21.19 7.82 -11.90
C ALA A 254 -21.17 6.31 -12.22
N THR A 255 -20.89 5.46 -11.23
CA THR A 255 -20.90 3.99 -11.43
C THR A 255 -22.31 3.43 -11.58
N GLY A 256 -23.36 4.19 -11.26
CA GLY A 256 -24.74 3.70 -11.20
C GLY A 256 -25.00 2.73 -10.03
N PHE A 257 -23.97 2.38 -9.25
CA PHE A 257 -24.04 1.51 -8.09
C PHE A 257 -23.60 2.28 -6.85
N GLN A 258 -24.56 2.68 -6.01
CA GLN A 258 -24.30 3.50 -4.83
C GLN A 258 -24.14 2.66 -3.56
N VAL A 259 -23.30 3.14 -2.64
CA VAL A 259 -23.11 2.57 -1.31
C VAL A 259 -23.40 3.61 -0.24
N LYS A 260 -24.03 3.19 0.86
CA LYS A 260 -24.15 3.99 2.08
C LYS A 260 -22.94 3.73 2.96
N ILE A 261 -22.06 4.73 3.08
CA ILE A 261 -20.90 4.67 3.97
C ILE A 261 -21.26 5.29 5.32
N PRO A 262 -20.86 4.69 6.47
CA PRO A 262 -21.10 5.26 7.78
C PRO A 262 -20.53 6.67 7.94
N THR A 263 -21.27 7.55 8.62
CA THR A 263 -20.78 8.90 8.97
C THR A 263 -19.85 8.89 10.18
N LYS A 264 -19.91 7.88 11.06
CA LYS A 264 -18.91 7.64 12.10
C LYS A 264 -17.60 7.13 11.47
N ALA A 265 -16.48 7.28 12.17
CA ALA A 265 -15.16 6.87 11.66
C ALA A 265 -15.06 5.35 11.40
N ALA A 266 -15.51 4.55 12.37
CA ALA A 266 -15.48 3.10 12.28
C ALA A 266 -16.36 2.57 11.14
N GLY A 267 -15.80 1.68 10.31
CA GLY A 267 -16.52 1.01 9.22
C GLY A 267 -16.56 1.80 7.91
N ARG A 268 -15.97 3.01 7.84
CA ARG A 268 -15.90 3.77 6.58
C ARG A 268 -15.10 3.00 5.53
N ARG A 269 -13.88 2.59 5.89
CA ARG A 269 -12.98 1.87 5.01
C ARG A 269 -13.55 0.52 4.62
N LEU A 270 -14.09 -0.23 5.58
CA LEU A 270 -14.73 -1.51 5.27
C LEU A 270 -15.94 -1.37 4.32
N ALA A 271 -16.77 -0.33 4.47
CA ALA A 271 -17.87 -0.07 3.55
C ALA A 271 -17.40 0.29 2.13
N LEU A 272 -16.36 1.13 2.01
CA LEU A 272 -15.75 1.45 0.71
C LEU A 272 -15.12 0.20 0.09
N ALA A 273 -14.37 -0.57 0.87
CA ALA A 273 -13.71 -1.81 0.44
C ALA A 273 -14.72 -2.82 -0.12
N ASN A 274 -15.85 -3.00 0.57
CA ASN A 274 -16.94 -3.85 0.10
C ASN A 274 -17.56 -3.34 -1.20
N TRP A 275 -17.73 -2.02 -1.36
CA TRP A 275 -18.25 -1.44 -2.61
C TRP A 275 -17.27 -1.57 -3.79
N ILE A 276 -15.97 -1.41 -3.55
CA ILE A 276 -14.93 -1.62 -4.57
C ILE A 276 -14.93 -3.09 -5.00
N ALA A 277 -14.96 -4.02 -4.05
CA ALA A 277 -14.88 -5.45 -4.34
C ALA A 277 -16.23 -6.10 -4.73
N ASP A 278 -17.32 -5.33 -4.80
CA ASP A 278 -18.64 -5.85 -5.18
C ASP A 278 -18.69 -6.22 -6.67
N GLN A 279 -19.31 -7.34 -7.01
CA GLN A 279 -19.46 -7.80 -8.40
C GLN A 279 -20.28 -6.84 -9.27
N ARG A 280 -21.15 -6.02 -8.66
CA ARG A 280 -21.91 -4.97 -9.34
C ARG A 280 -21.07 -3.75 -9.69
N ASN A 281 -19.87 -3.62 -9.12
CA ASN A 281 -18.95 -2.55 -9.48
C ASN A 281 -18.21 -2.94 -10.78
N PRO A 282 -18.51 -2.30 -11.91
CA PRO A 282 -17.95 -2.70 -13.19
C PRO A 282 -16.46 -2.33 -13.33
N LEU A 283 -15.93 -1.44 -12.48
CA LEU A 283 -14.57 -0.93 -12.64
C LEU A 283 -13.53 -1.96 -12.17
N THR A 284 -13.68 -2.47 -10.95
CA THR A 284 -12.68 -3.31 -10.28
C THR A 284 -12.28 -4.55 -11.08
N ALA A 285 -13.26 -5.28 -11.62
CA ALA A 285 -13.00 -6.45 -12.45
C ALA A 285 -12.27 -6.07 -13.75
N ARG A 286 -12.65 -4.96 -14.39
CA ARG A 286 -11.99 -4.49 -15.62
C ARG A 286 -10.53 -4.13 -15.35
N VAL A 287 -10.24 -3.50 -14.21
CA VAL A 287 -8.88 -3.09 -13.85
C VAL A 287 -7.98 -4.31 -13.73
N ILE A 288 -8.38 -5.31 -12.95
CA ILE A 288 -7.54 -6.48 -12.73
C ILE A 288 -7.37 -7.31 -14.01
N VAL A 289 -8.42 -7.46 -14.83
CA VAL A 289 -8.34 -8.15 -16.12
C VAL A 289 -7.33 -7.44 -17.04
N ASN A 290 -7.36 -6.11 -17.13
CA ASN A 290 -6.41 -5.36 -17.94
C ASN A 290 -4.97 -5.52 -17.43
N ARG A 291 -4.75 -5.47 -16.11
CA ARG A 291 -3.43 -5.63 -15.50
C ARG A 291 -2.87 -7.02 -15.75
N VAL A 292 -3.68 -8.06 -15.52
CA VAL A 292 -3.29 -9.44 -15.82
C VAL A 292 -2.94 -9.60 -17.29
N TRP A 293 -3.77 -9.07 -18.20
CA TRP A 293 -3.47 -9.07 -19.64
C TRP A 293 -2.13 -8.37 -19.95
N GLN A 294 -1.91 -7.18 -19.39
CA GLN A 294 -0.67 -6.44 -19.56
C GLN A 294 0.55 -7.21 -19.05
N TRP A 295 0.46 -7.89 -17.90
CA TRP A 295 1.58 -8.65 -17.35
C TRP A 295 1.94 -9.87 -18.20
N HIS A 296 0.96 -10.46 -18.90
CA HIS A 296 1.20 -11.59 -19.79
C HIS A 296 1.72 -11.16 -21.18
N PHE A 297 1.15 -10.09 -21.74
CA PHE A 297 1.38 -9.72 -23.15
C PHE A 297 2.20 -8.44 -23.34
N GLY A 298 2.61 -7.78 -22.27
CA GLY A 298 3.41 -6.54 -22.29
C GLY A 298 2.61 -5.26 -22.58
N SER A 299 1.40 -5.37 -23.12
CA SER A 299 0.48 -4.25 -23.35
C SER A 299 -0.90 -4.60 -22.81
N GLY A 300 -1.55 -3.67 -22.10
CA GLY A 300 -2.93 -3.82 -21.63
C GLY A 300 -3.92 -3.74 -22.79
N LEU A 301 -5.15 -4.21 -22.55
CA LEU A 301 -6.29 -3.92 -23.44
C LEU A 301 -6.47 -2.40 -23.55
N VAL A 302 -6.44 -1.72 -22.40
CA VAL A 302 -6.22 -0.28 -22.30
C VAL A 302 -4.76 -0.05 -21.91
N ALA A 303 -4.02 0.68 -22.73
CA ALA A 303 -2.59 0.90 -22.53
C ALA A 303 -2.28 1.63 -21.20
N ALA A 304 -3.13 2.58 -20.80
CA ALA A 304 -3.01 3.27 -19.53
C ALA A 304 -3.72 2.51 -18.39
N SER A 305 -3.03 1.56 -17.76
CA SER A 305 -3.61 0.68 -16.74
C SER A 305 -4.15 1.37 -15.48
N ASN A 306 -3.78 2.62 -15.22
CA ASN A 306 -4.27 3.42 -14.10
C ASN A 306 -5.40 4.40 -14.50
N ASN A 307 -5.75 4.49 -15.79
CA ASN A 307 -6.74 5.43 -16.28
C ASN A 307 -7.59 4.78 -17.39
N PHE A 308 -8.83 4.41 -17.08
CA PHE A 308 -9.82 3.95 -18.06
C PHE A 308 -10.84 5.03 -18.44
N GLY A 309 -10.60 6.26 -17.98
CA GLY A 309 -11.34 7.42 -18.41
C GLY A 309 -11.13 7.70 -19.90
N ARG A 310 -11.79 8.74 -20.40
CA ARG A 310 -11.78 9.11 -21.82
C ARG A 310 -10.38 9.37 -22.39
N MET A 311 -9.40 9.67 -21.53
CA MET A 311 -7.99 9.89 -21.90
C MET A 311 -7.12 8.63 -21.83
N GLY A 312 -7.63 7.52 -21.28
CA GLY A 312 -6.92 6.26 -21.09
C GLY A 312 -6.65 5.44 -22.36
N GLY A 313 -7.37 5.77 -23.44
CA GLY A 313 -7.46 4.96 -24.64
C GLY A 313 -8.67 4.03 -24.60
N ARG A 314 -9.13 3.59 -25.78
CA ARG A 314 -10.14 2.54 -25.90
C ARG A 314 -9.46 1.17 -25.86
N PRO A 315 -10.13 0.13 -25.34
CA PRO A 315 -9.73 -1.26 -25.55
C PRO A 315 -9.61 -1.63 -27.02
#